data_AF-A0A6N2I7B4-F1
#
_entry.id   AF-A0A6N2I7B4-F1
#
_cell.length_a   1.000
_cell.length_b   1.000
_cell.length_c   1.000
_cell.angle_alpha   90.00
_cell.angle_beta   90.00
_cell.angle_gamma   90.00
#
_symmetry.space_group_name_H-M   'P 1'
#
loop_
_entity.id
_entity.type
_entity.pdbx_description
1 polymer ?
#
loop_
_entity_poly.entity_id
_entity_poly.type
_entity_poly.pdbx_seq_one_letter_code
_entity_poly.pdbx_strand_id
1 'polypeptide(L)'
;MSAATTRSRTARTPAPDRLCAEAVDLARAAAEEAAAPGVVGEHVGVISEGDRVVTHFFECKEPGYRGWRWAVTVARASRAKKVTLDETVLLPGSDALLAPEWVPWSERLRPGDMGPGDLLPTEADDIRLEPGYTGEEEPPPNSAVSEVSHEMADLVDAEDAELTTRPATTSRGSIAAVADELGMRRARVLSRYGLHTAADRWDEAFGAKTPMAQAAPASCMTCAFLVPLAGSLKQAFGVCANEFGPADGHVVSLSYGCGGHSEAAVMPKPPKPAPHALDTVQVDEYPLRPARDSGSVPAEADAPTEDLGHS
;
A
#
# COMPACT_ATOMS: atom_id res chain seq x y z
N MET A 1 -6.19 15.03 -40.94
CA MET A 1 -4.75 15.33 -40.77
C MET A 1 -3.99 14.04 -40.99
N SER A 2 -3.40 13.85 -42.17
CA SER A 2 -2.72 12.60 -42.54
C SER A 2 -1.41 12.45 -41.78
N ALA A 3 -1.29 11.36 -41.01
CA ALA A 3 -0.05 10.98 -40.33
C ALA A 3 0.94 10.42 -41.36
N ALA A 4 1.92 11.23 -41.76
CA ALA A 4 3.04 10.77 -42.57
C ALA A 4 3.95 9.88 -41.71
N THR A 5 3.99 8.59 -42.05
CA THR A 5 4.88 7.61 -41.41
C THR A 5 6.30 7.78 -41.97
N THR A 6 7.15 8.53 -41.27
CA THR A 6 8.58 8.57 -41.57
C THR A 6 9.21 7.25 -41.12
N ARG A 7 9.60 6.41 -42.08
CA ARG A 7 10.44 5.23 -41.83
C ARG A 7 11.78 5.68 -41.26
N SER A 8 12.00 5.44 -39.96
CA SER A 8 13.30 5.55 -39.33
C SER A 8 14.26 4.55 -39.99
N ARG A 9 15.25 5.06 -40.72
CA ARG A 9 16.40 4.26 -41.15
C ARG A 9 17.22 3.97 -39.90
N THR A 10 17.34 2.69 -39.55
CA THR A 10 18.29 2.21 -38.53
C THR A 10 19.70 2.65 -38.95
N ALA A 11 20.18 3.75 -38.37
CA ALA A 11 21.53 4.22 -38.56
C ALA A 11 22.46 3.25 -37.83
N ARG A 12 23.39 2.62 -38.55
CA ARG A 12 24.50 1.90 -37.93
C ARG A 12 25.28 2.88 -37.07
N THR A 13 25.58 2.50 -35.83
CA THR A 13 26.44 3.27 -34.94
C THR A 13 27.74 3.60 -35.69
N PRO A 14 28.08 4.88 -35.88
CA PRO A 14 29.32 5.26 -36.55
C PRO A 14 30.52 4.64 -35.83
N ALA A 15 31.55 4.25 -36.60
CA ALA A 15 32.82 3.91 -35.99
C ALA A 15 33.37 5.15 -35.26
N PRO A 16 33.86 5.00 -34.02
CA PRO A 16 34.33 6.15 -33.25
C PRO A 16 35.54 6.80 -33.94
N ASP A 17 35.61 8.13 -33.90
CA ASP A 17 36.78 8.85 -34.41
C ASP A 17 38.03 8.39 -33.67
N ARG A 18 39.05 7.96 -34.42
CA ARG A 18 40.24 7.34 -33.85
C ARG A 18 40.94 8.21 -32.81
N LEU A 19 41.09 9.51 -33.07
CA LEU A 19 41.77 10.42 -32.14
C LEU A 19 40.96 10.63 -30.86
N CYS A 20 39.64 10.75 -30.98
CA CYS A 20 38.77 10.82 -29.81
C CYS A 20 38.79 9.51 -29.02
N ALA A 21 38.70 8.35 -29.68
CA ALA A 21 38.75 7.04 -29.03
C ALA A 21 40.09 6.76 -28.31
N GLU A 22 41.20 7.30 -28.81
CA GLU A 22 42.52 7.19 -28.18
C GLU A 22 42.71 8.21 -27.02
N ALA A 23 41.81 9.18 -26.83
CA ALA A 23 41.92 10.25 -25.83
C ALA A 23 41.51 9.83 -24.40
N VAL A 24 41.81 8.59 -24.00
CA VAL A 24 41.43 8.03 -22.70
C VAL A 24 42.03 8.82 -21.53
N ASP A 25 43.28 9.27 -21.64
CA ASP A 25 43.95 10.02 -20.58
C ASP A 25 43.32 11.40 -20.34
N LEU A 26 42.95 12.09 -21.43
CA LEU A 26 42.21 13.36 -21.34
C LEU A 26 40.87 13.14 -20.65
N ALA A 27 40.16 12.07 -21.03
CA ALA A 27 38.87 11.74 -20.46
C ALA A 27 38.99 11.35 -18.97
N ARG A 28 40.01 10.57 -18.60
CA ARG A 28 40.29 10.20 -17.21
C ARG A 28 40.59 11.42 -16.35
N ALA A 29 41.46 12.30 -16.82
CA ALA A 29 41.80 13.53 -16.11
C ALA A 29 40.57 14.40 -15.86
N ALA A 30 39.66 14.51 -16.84
CA ALA A 30 38.41 15.24 -16.68
C ALA A 30 37.45 14.58 -15.67
N ALA A 31 37.33 13.24 -15.69
CA ALA A 31 36.56 12.52 -14.66
C ALA A 31 37.14 12.73 -13.26
N GLU A 32 38.46 12.65 -13.11
CA GLU A 32 39.16 12.85 -11.82
C GLU A 32 39.09 14.30 -11.32
N GLU A 33 39.00 15.28 -12.22
CA GLU A 33 38.76 16.69 -11.88
C GLU A 33 37.34 16.92 -11.34
N ALA A 34 36.33 16.25 -11.91
CA ALA A 34 34.93 16.38 -11.50
C ALA A 34 34.58 15.57 -10.23
N ALA A 35 35.32 14.48 -9.97
CA ALA A 35 35.02 13.52 -8.93
C ALA A 35 35.82 13.78 -7.63
N ALA A 36 35.38 13.17 -6.53
CA ALA A 36 36.20 13.11 -5.33
C ALA A 36 37.47 12.26 -5.56
N PRO A 37 38.59 12.51 -4.86
CA PRO A 37 39.81 11.75 -5.05
C PRO A 37 39.61 10.24 -4.87
N GLY A 38 40.04 9.45 -5.86
CA GLY A 38 40.06 7.98 -5.79
C GLY A 38 38.75 7.28 -6.13
N VAL A 39 37.72 8.00 -6.57
CA VAL A 39 36.39 7.41 -6.87
C VAL A 39 36.13 7.14 -8.36
N VAL A 40 37.09 7.51 -9.23
CA VAL A 40 37.09 7.13 -10.65
C VAL A 40 37.82 5.80 -10.80
N GLY A 41 37.15 4.82 -11.42
CA GLY A 41 37.65 3.46 -11.60
C GLY A 41 38.30 3.20 -12.96
N GLU A 42 38.22 1.93 -13.37
CA GLU A 42 38.77 1.48 -14.64
C GLU A 42 38.00 2.04 -15.83
N HIS A 43 38.67 2.16 -16.98
CA HIS A 43 38.01 2.51 -18.24
C HIS A 43 37.20 1.30 -18.72
N VAL A 44 35.88 1.46 -18.82
CA VAL A 44 34.92 0.37 -19.10
C VAL A 44 34.63 0.26 -20.59
N GLY A 45 34.74 1.36 -21.33
CA GLY A 45 34.49 1.36 -22.76
C GLY A 45 34.26 2.74 -23.35
N VAL A 46 33.86 2.73 -24.62
CA VAL A 46 33.69 3.94 -25.42
C VAL A 46 32.52 3.78 -26.37
N ILE A 47 31.77 4.87 -26.60
CA ILE A 47 30.68 4.92 -27.59
C ILE A 47 30.84 6.14 -28.50
N SER A 48 30.42 6.00 -29.76
CA SER A 48 30.37 7.12 -30.70
C SER A 48 28.99 7.77 -30.62
N GLU A 49 28.94 9.02 -30.16
CA GLU A 49 27.70 9.83 -30.10
C GLU A 49 27.44 10.58 -31.41
N GLY A 50 28.49 10.86 -32.18
CA GLY A 50 28.39 11.60 -33.44
C GLY A 50 29.69 11.61 -34.23
N ASP A 51 29.74 12.42 -35.30
CA ASP A 51 30.96 12.62 -36.08
C ASP A 51 32.01 13.35 -35.23
N ARG A 52 33.08 12.64 -34.86
CA ARG A 52 34.15 13.13 -33.97
C ARG A 52 33.69 13.50 -32.57
N VAL A 53 32.62 12.87 -32.08
CA VAL A 53 32.14 12.99 -30.70
C VAL A 53 32.05 11.60 -30.10
N VAL A 54 32.75 11.39 -28.99
CA VAL A 54 32.97 10.08 -28.38
C VAL A 54 32.86 10.20 -26.87
N THR A 55 32.12 9.29 -26.24
CA THR A 55 31.94 9.24 -24.79
C THR A 55 32.72 8.07 -24.21
N HIS A 56 33.64 8.38 -23.29
CA HIS A 56 34.40 7.39 -22.52
C HIS A 56 33.67 7.10 -21.21
N PHE A 57 33.58 5.82 -20.85
CA PHE A 57 33.01 5.40 -19.58
C PHE A 57 34.08 4.91 -18.62
N PHE A 58 34.01 5.35 -17.37
CA PHE A 58 34.81 4.84 -16.26
C PHE A 58 33.89 4.33 -15.15
N GLU A 59 34.28 3.27 -14.46
CA GLU A 59 33.55 2.77 -13.29
C GLU A 59 33.46 3.86 -12.20
N CYS A 60 32.31 3.98 -11.53
CA CYS A 60 32.20 4.80 -10.32
C CYS A 60 32.44 3.93 -9.08
N LYS A 61 33.41 4.32 -8.25
CA LYS A 61 33.76 3.65 -6.99
C LYS A 61 33.12 4.31 -5.76
N GLU A 62 32.22 5.29 -5.95
CA GLU A 62 31.51 5.91 -4.83
C GLU A 62 30.48 4.94 -4.22
N PRO A 63 30.47 4.75 -2.88
CA PRO A 63 29.54 3.82 -2.23
C PRO A 63 28.05 4.09 -2.50
N GLY A 64 27.68 5.36 -2.71
CA GLY A 64 26.29 5.77 -3.00
C GLY A 64 25.84 5.55 -4.45
N TYR A 65 26.77 5.29 -5.38
CA TYR A 65 26.53 5.23 -6.81
C TYR A 65 26.92 3.86 -7.39
N ARG A 66 26.58 2.78 -6.70
CA ARG A 66 26.82 1.41 -7.17
C ARG A 66 26.23 1.21 -8.56
N GLY A 67 27.05 0.72 -9.49
CA GLY A 67 26.63 0.45 -10.88
C GLY A 67 26.56 1.69 -11.77
N TRP A 68 26.84 2.89 -11.26
CA TRP A 68 26.97 4.10 -12.06
C TRP A 68 28.36 4.19 -12.70
N ARG A 69 28.46 5.01 -13.74
CA ARG A 69 29.68 5.21 -14.52
C ARG A 69 29.88 6.69 -14.81
N TRP A 70 31.12 7.14 -14.70
CA TRP A 70 31.53 8.45 -15.20
C TRP A 70 31.52 8.41 -16.72
N ALA A 71 30.75 9.28 -17.35
CA ALA A 71 30.67 9.44 -18.79
C ALA A 71 31.32 10.75 -19.17
N VAL A 72 32.38 10.67 -19.97
CA VAL A 72 33.18 11.82 -20.38
C VAL A 72 33.14 11.94 -21.89
N THR A 73 32.44 12.96 -22.36
CA THR A 73 32.28 13.21 -23.78
C THR A 73 33.44 14.08 -24.26
N VAL A 74 34.16 13.60 -25.26
CA VAL A 74 35.23 14.34 -25.93
C VAL A 74 34.88 14.54 -27.39
N ALA A 75 35.27 15.70 -27.91
CA ALA A 75 34.98 16.10 -29.28
C ALA A 75 36.22 16.63 -29.99
N ARG A 76 36.21 16.58 -31.32
CA ARG A 76 37.27 17.17 -32.14
C ARG A 76 36.67 17.97 -33.29
N ALA A 77 37.00 19.26 -33.32
CA ALA A 77 36.60 20.15 -34.41
C ALA A 77 37.12 19.65 -35.78
N SER A 78 36.38 19.96 -36.84
CA SER A 78 36.76 19.55 -38.20
C SER A 78 38.17 20.01 -38.55
N ARG A 79 38.98 19.10 -39.12
CA ARG A 79 40.40 19.29 -39.47
C ARG A 79 41.36 19.60 -38.29
N ALA A 80 40.86 19.76 -37.07
CA ALA A 80 41.72 19.90 -35.89
C ALA A 80 42.37 18.55 -35.57
N LYS A 81 43.61 18.58 -35.07
CA LYS A 81 44.30 17.39 -34.55
C LYS A 81 44.15 17.24 -33.03
N LYS A 82 43.67 18.28 -32.36
CA LYS A 82 43.50 18.33 -30.90
C LYS A 82 42.08 17.93 -30.53
N VAL A 83 41.95 16.98 -29.61
CA VAL A 83 40.70 16.59 -28.96
C VAL A 83 40.44 17.53 -27.78
N THR A 84 39.18 17.89 -27.55
CA THR A 84 38.72 18.76 -26.47
C THR A 84 37.65 18.04 -25.64
N LEU A 85 37.55 18.40 -24.36
CA LEU A 85 36.46 17.97 -23.49
C LEU A 85 35.18 18.73 -23.84
N ASP A 86 34.05 18.03 -23.85
CA ASP A 86 32.72 18.62 -23.99
C ASP A 86 32.01 18.65 -22.64
N GLU A 87 31.80 17.48 -22.03
CA GLU A 87 31.16 17.34 -20.72
C GLU A 87 31.69 16.15 -19.92
N THR A 88 31.45 16.19 -18.60
CA THR A 88 31.68 15.09 -17.67
C THR A 88 30.44 14.96 -16.80
N VAL A 89 29.79 13.80 -16.87
CA VAL A 89 28.54 13.51 -16.15
C VAL A 89 28.60 12.13 -15.52
N LEU A 90 27.85 11.93 -14.44
CA LEU A 90 27.70 10.63 -13.81
C LEU A 90 26.37 10.01 -14.27
N LEU A 91 26.42 8.86 -14.94
CA LEU A 91 25.25 8.21 -15.52
C LEU A 91 25.03 6.81 -14.95
N PRO A 92 23.77 6.38 -14.81
CA PRO A 92 23.46 5.02 -14.36
C PRO A 92 23.91 3.99 -15.41
N GLY A 93 24.64 2.95 -14.97
CA GLY A 93 24.88 1.76 -15.76
C GLY A 93 23.73 0.76 -15.67
N SER A 94 23.89 -0.41 -16.31
CA SER A 94 22.89 -1.49 -16.29
C SER A 94 22.61 -2.03 -14.89
N ASP A 95 23.59 -1.95 -14.00
CA ASP A 95 23.50 -2.45 -12.62
C ASP A 95 23.22 -1.34 -11.61
N ALA A 96 22.90 -0.12 -12.08
CA ALA A 96 22.61 1.01 -11.21
C ALA A 96 21.24 0.85 -10.54
N LEU A 97 21.21 1.12 -9.23
CA LEU A 97 19.95 1.27 -8.51
C LEU A 97 19.33 2.63 -8.85
N LEU A 98 18.24 2.61 -9.61
CA LEU A 98 17.47 3.79 -9.96
C LEU A 98 16.32 4.00 -8.98
N ALA A 99 15.94 5.26 -8.80
CA ALA A 99 14.70 5.58 -8.11
C ALA A 99 13.51 4.95 -8.85
N PRO A 100 12.46 4.52 -8.12
CA PRO A 100 11.22 4.11 -8.76
C PRO A 100 10.64 5.28 -9.57
N GLU A 101 9.74 4.96 -10.49
CA GLU A 101 9.01 5.98 -11.24
C GLU A 101 8.29 6.93 -10.28
N TRP A 102 8.32 8.22 -10.60
CA TRP A 102 7.67 9.23 -9.78
C TRP A 102 6.15 9.06 -9.85
N VAL A 103 5.52 9.01 -8.67
CA VAL A 103 4.05 8.88 -8.54
C VAL A 103 3.48 10.18 -7.95
N PRO A 104 2.40 10.75 -8.53
CA PRO A 104 1.71 11.90 -7.98
C PRO A 104 1.36 11.74 -6.49
N TRP A 105 1.32 12.84 -5.74
CA TRP A 105 0.96 12.77 -4.31
C TRP A 105 -0.45 12.23 -4.07
N SER A 106 -1.41 12.57 -4.94
CA SER A 106 -2.80 12.14 -4.85
C SER A 106 -2.95 10.62 -4.97
N GLU A 107 -2.12 10.00 -5.81
CA GLU A 107 -2.07 8.55 -6.01
C GLU A 107 -1.33 7.80 -4.88
N ARG A 108 -0.62 8.53 -4.02
CA ARG A 108 0.08 7.96 -2.85
C ARG A 108 -0.78 7.94 -1.58
N LEU A 109 -1.94 8.58 -1.60
CA LEU A 109 -2.82 8.68 -0.44
C LEU A 109 -3.34 7.32 0.01
N ARG A 110 -3.30 7.10 1.32
CA ARG A 110 -3.86 5.94 2.00
C ARG A 110 -5.04 6.34 2.88
N PRO A 111 -5.94 5.40 3.21
CA PRO A 111 -6.95 5.63 4.22
C PRO A 111 -6.31 6.10 5.53
N GLY A 112 -6.74 7.27 6.02
CA GLY A 112 -6.20 7.89 7.25
C GLY A 112 -5.16 8.99 7.03
N ASP A 113 -4.68 9.21 5.81
CA ASP A 113 -3.66 10.24 5.53
C ASP A 113 -4.21 11.67 5.56
N MET A 114 -5.54 11.85 5.44
CA MET A 114 -6.14 13.18 5.45
C MET A 114 -6.29 13.73 6.88
N GLY A 115 -5.81 14.96 7.09
CA GLY A 115 -5.93 15.71 8.32
C GLY A 115 -6.86 16.94 8.22
N PRO A 116 -7.01 17.69 9.32
CA PRO A 116 -7.80 18.92 9.33
C PRO A 116 -7.24 19.96 8.35
N GLY A 117 -8.10 20.43 7.42
CA GLY A 117 -7.75 21.44 6.42
C GLY A 117 -7.32 20.89 5.06
N ASP A 118 -7.10 19.58 4.95
CA ASP A 118 -6.78 18.95 3.67
C ASP A 118 -8.00 18.93 2.75
N LEU A 119 -7.79 19.29 1.49
CA LEU A 119 -8.79 19.20 0.43
C LEU A 119 -8.31 18.19 -0.60
N LEU A 120 -9.12 17.15 -0.80
CA LEU A 120 -8.97 16.20 -1.89
C LEU A 120 -10.12 16.40 -2.87
N PRO A 121 -9.92 17.18 -3.94
CA PRO A 121 -10.93 17.35 -4.98
C PRO A 121 -11.34 15.99 -5.54
N THR A 122 -12.65 15.79 -5.68
CA THR A 122 -13.17 14.59 -6.33
C THR A 122 -13.32 14.87 -7.82
N GLU A 123 -12.83 13.96 -8.64
CA GLU A 123 -12.97 14.06 -10.09
C GLU A 123 -14.45 14.12 -10.51
N ALA A 124 -14.71 14.80 -11.63
CA ALA A 124 -16.07 14.97 -12.12
C ALA A 124 -16.71 13.63 -12.53
N ASP A 125 -15.90 12.72 -13.06
CA ASP A 125 -16.24 11.41 -13.61
C ASP A 125 -15.88 10.23 -12.69
N ASP A 126 -15.75 10.48 -11.37
CA ASP A 126 -15.50 9.40 -10.40
C ASP A 126 -16.62 8.36 -10.43
N ILE A 127 -16.30 7.17 -10.95
CA ILE A 127 -17.22 6.03 -11.10
C ILE A 127 -17.85 5.55 -9.79
N ARG A 128 -17.33 5.98 -8.63
CA ARG A 128 -17.90 5.66 -7.31
C ARG A 128 -19.08 6.57 -6.97
N LEU A 129 -19.35 7.62 -7.74
CA LEU A 129 -20.39 8.60 -7.48
C LEU A 129 -21.40 8.69 -8.64
N GLU A 130 -22.64 9.01 -8.29
CA GLU A 130 -23.74 9.28 -9.22
C GLU A 130 -24.49 10.54 -8.75
N PRO A 131 -25.22 11.24 -9.62
CA PRO A 131 -26.13 12.32 -9.22
C PRO A 131 -27.15 11.83 -8.18
N GLY A 132 -27.44 12.64 -7.17
CA GLY A 132 -28.49 12.31 -6.21
C GLY A 132 -29.90 12.58 -6.76
N TYR A 133 -30.90 12.11 -6.01
CA TYR A 133 -32.31 12.28 -6.37
C TYR A 133 -32.78 13.71 -6.12
N THR A 134 -33.13 14.41 -7.19
CA THR A 134 -33.63 15.80 -7.16
C THR A 134 -35.17 15.85 -7.17
N GLY A 135 -35.83 14.80 -7.68
CA GLY A 135 -37.28 14.76 -7.87
C GLY A 135 -37.73 15.29 -9.23
N GLU A 136 -36.81 15.87 -9.98
CA GLU A 136 -36.93 16.31 -11.36
C GLU A 136 -35.97 15.44 -12.19
N GLU A 137 -36.24 15.21 -13.48
CA GLU A 137 -35.28 14.48 -14.32
C GLU A 137 -33.99 15.29 -14.56
N GLU A 138 -33.99 16.58 -14.24
CA GLU A 138 -32.88 17.51 -14.47
C GLU A 138 -32.16 17.90 -13.15
N PRO A 139 -30.81 17.95 -13.12
CA PRO A 139 -30.04 18.32 -11.94
C PRO A 139 -30.14 19.83 -11.63
N PRO A 140 -30.04 20.25 -10.35
CA PRO A 140 -30.13 21.64 -9.95
C PRO A 140 -28.97 22.48 -10.52
N PRO A 141 -29.18 23.79 -10.77
CA PRO A 141 -28.26 24.66 -11.50
C PRO A 141 -26.90 24.89 -10.82
N ASN A 142 -26.74 24.46 -9.56
CA ASN A 142 -25.49 24.55 -8.80
C ASN A 142 -24.78 23.19 -8.65
N SER A 143 -25.19 22.16 -9.40
CA SER A 143 -24.53 20.86 -9.38
C SER A 143 -23.31 20.84 -10.29
N ALA A 144 -22.24 20.16 -9.87
CA ALA A 144 -21.02 19.98 -10.68
C ALA A 144 -21.23 19.15 -11.97
N VAL A 145 -22.46 18.68 -12.23
CA VAL A 145 -22.88 18.03 -13.49
C VAL A 145 -23.75 18.94 -14.37
N SER A 146 -24.00 20.20 -13.95
CA SER A 146 -24.87 21.17 -14.64
C SER A 146 -24.21 21.86 -15.84
N GLU A 147 -22.88 21.82 -15.96
CA GLU A 147 -22.17 22.53 -17.05
C GLU A 147 -22.38 21.87 -18.44
N VAL A 148 -22.97 20.67 -18.49
CA VAL A 148 -23.21 19.89 -19.72
C VAL A 148 -24.62 20.10 -20.30
N SER A 149 -25.57 20.61 -19.51
CA SER A 149 -27.01 20.65 -19.85
C SER A 149 -27.53 22.00 -20.38
N HIS A 150 -26.70 23.05 -20.41
CA HIS A 150 -27.14 24.41 -20.75
C HIS A 150 -27.54 24.65 -22.22
N GLU A 151 -27.29 23.71 -23.14
CA GLU A 151 -27.64 23.88 -24.58
C GLU A 151 -29.11 23.54 -24.91
N MET A 152 -29.92 22.98 -23.99
CA MET A 152 -31.28 22.49 -24.29
C MET A 152 -32.44 23.23 -23.60
N ALA A 153 -32.16 24.16 -22.68
CA ALA A 153 -33.19 24.76 -21.80
C ALA A 153 -34.01 25.91 -22.43
N ASP A 154 -33.58 26.50 -23.54
CA ASP A 154 -34.20 27.71 -24.11
C ASP A 154 -35.53 27.49 -24.87
N LEU A 155 -36.15 26.31 -24.81
CA LEU A 155 -37.28 25.95 -25.69
C LEU A 155 -38.60 25.54 -25.01
N VAL A 156 -38.70 25.42 -23.68
CA VAL A 156 -39.87 24.73 -23.06
C VAL A 156 -40.78 25.62 -22.19
N ASP A 157 -40.45 26.90 -21.98
CA ASP A 157 -41.02 27.64 -20.84
C ASP A 157 -42.22 28.55 -21.19
N ALA A 158 -43.32 28.00 -21.73
CA ALA A 158 -44.48 28.83 -22.08
C ALA A 158 -45.90 28.35 -21.69
N GLU A 159 -46.17 27.10 -21.29
CA GLU A 159 -47.59 26.64 -21.27
C GLU A 159 -48.15 25.88 -20.05
N ASP A 160 -47.53 25.84 -18.86
CA ASP A 160 -48.11 25.05 -17.74
C ASP A 160 -48.15 25.73 -16.35
N ALA A 161 -48.46 27.04 -16.31
CA ALA A 161 -48.48 27.79 -15.04
C ALA A 161 -49.81 27.73 -14.24
N GLU A 162 -50.84 26.96 -14.64
CA GLU A 162 -52.18 27.13 -14.06
C GLU A 162 -52.89 25.83 -13.64
N LEU A 163 -52.27 25.00 -12.79
CA LEU A 163 -53.03 24.07 -11.93
C LEU A 163 -52.16 23.50 -10.79
N THR A 164 -52.47 23.81 -9.52
CA THR A 164 -52.43 22.88 -8.35
C THR A 164 -52.32 23.62 -6.99
N THR A 165 -53.43 24.15 -6.48
CA THR A 165 -53.60 24.37 -5.03
C THR A 165 -54.31 23.17 -4.42
N ARG A 166 -53.56 22.09 -4.15
CA ARG A 166 -54.01 20.95 -3.32
C ARG A 166 -53.48 21.11 -1.90
N PRO A 167 -54.28 20.88 -0.84
CA PRO A 167 -53.80 20.96 0.54
C PRO A 167 -52.72 19.90 0.76
N ALA A 168 -51.69 20.27 1.53
CA ALA A 168 -50.48 19.49 1.79
C ALA A 168 -50.81 18.01 2.07
N THR A 169 -50.59 17.15 1.08
CA THR A 169 -50.58 15.71 1.29
C THR A 169 -49.45 15.42 2.25
N THR A 170 -49.72 14.61 3.28
CA THR A 170 -48.70 14.13 4.21
C THR A 170 -47.52 13.59 3.40
N SER A 171 -46.35 14.23 3.52
CA SER A 171 -45.16 13.92 2.72
C SER A 171 -44.58 12.53 2.98
N ARG A 172 -44.95 11.92 4.11
CA ARG A 172 -44.52 10.59 4.53
C ARG A 172 -44.91 9.54 3.49
N GLY A 173 -43.92 8.79 2.99
CA GLY A 173 -44.09 7.75 1.97
C GLY A 173 -44.01 8.23 0.52
N SER A 174 -43.83 9.54 0.28
CA SER A 174 -43.43 10.02 -1.05
C SER A 174 -41.99 9.57 -1.39
N ILE A 175 -41.68 9.41 -2.68
CA ILE A 175 -40.31 9.07 -3.14
C ILE A 175 -39.32 10.09 -2.59
N ALA A 176 -39.72 11.36 -2.59
CA ALA A 176 -39.01 12.46 -1.96
C ALA A 176 -38.66 12.17 -0.49
N ALA A 177 -39.66 11.93 0.35
CA ALA A 177 -39.43 11.69 1.77
C ALA A 177 -38.58 10.42 2.02
N VAL A 178 -38.76 9.37 1.22
CA VAL A 178 -37.93 8.16 1.30
C VAL A 178 -36.48 8.46 0.86
N ALA A 179 -36.28 9.27 -0.18
CA ALA A 179 -34.96 9.69 -0.62
C ALA A 179 -34.25 10.53 0.45
N ASP A 180 -34.98 11.36 1.19
CA ASP A 180 -34.43 12.10 2.35
C ASP A 180 -34.02 11.14 3.47
N GLU A 181 -34.89 10.20 3.86
CA GLU A 181 -34.63 9.20 4.89
C GLU A 181 -33.42 8.31 4.55
N LEU A 182 -33.22 8.01 3.26
CA LEU A 182 -32.07 7.24 2.77
C LEU A 182 -30.83 8.09 2.47
N GLY A 183 -30.91 9.41 2.60
CA GLY A 183 -29.82 10.33 2.31
C GLY A 183 -29.42 10.37 0.83
N MET A 184 -30.37 10.11 -0.08
CA MET A 184 -30.19 10.10 -1.53
C MET A 184 -30.29 11.49 -2.18
N ARG A 185 -30.65 12.52 -1.40
CA ARG A 185 -30.86 13.91 -1.84
C ARG A 185 -29.61 14.79 -1.87
N ARG A 186 -28.45 14.22 -1.59
CA ARG A 186 -27.16 14.91 -1.72
C ARG A 186 -26.85 15.17 -3.19
N ALA A 187 -26.07 16.20 -3.52
CA ALA A 187 -25.71 16.51 -4.91
C ALA A 187 -25.11 15.31 -5.66
N ARG A 188 -24.27 14.53 -4.97
CA ARG A 188 -23.78 13.22 -5.42
C ARG A 188 -24.00 12.17 -4.33
N VAL A 189 -24.30 10.95 -4.74
CA VAL A 189 -24.47 9.76 -3.90
C VAL A 189 -23.52 8.66 -4.37
N LEU A 190 -23.28 7.63 -3.56
CA LEU A 190 -22.47 6.51 -4.01
C LEU A 190 -23.18 5.76 -5.15
N SER A 191 -22.43 5.50 -6.21
CA SER A 191 -22.82 4.58 -7.27
C SER A 191 -22.92 3.16 -6.70
N ARG A 192 -23.51 2.25 -7.48
CA ARG A 192 -23.52 0.82 -7.13
C ARG A 192 -22.09 0.27 -6.99
N TYR A 193 -21.17 0.70 -7.86
CA TYR A 193 -19.76 0.33 -7.77
C TYR A 193 -19.10 0.86 -6.49
N GLY A 194 -19.36 2.13 -6.14
CA GLY A 194 -18.87 2.74 -4.90
C GLY A 194 -19.38 2.03 -3.66
N LEU A 195 -20.67 1.64 -3.64
CA LEU A 195 -21.26 0.85 -2.56
C LEU A 195 -20.63 -0.53 -2.41
N HIS A 196 -20.44 -1.27 -3.50
CA HIS A 196 -19.80 -2.59 -3.45
C HIS A 196 -18.35 -2.50 -2.99
N THR A 197 -17.58 -1.55 -3.53
CA THR A 197 -16.19 -1.33 -3.12
C THR A 197 -16.07 -0.97 -1.64
N ALA A 198 -17.02 -0.20 -1.09
CA ALA A 198 -17.07 0.09 0.34
C ALA A 198 -17.42 -1.16 1.15
N ALA A 199 -18.43 -1.92 0.73
CA ALA A 199 -18.86 -3.15 1.38
C ALA A 199 -17.74 -4.19 1.47
N ASP A 200 -16.97 -4.38 0.38
CA ASP A 200 -15.84 -5.31 0.35
C ASP A 200 -14.78 -4.93 1.40
N ARG A 201 -14.42 -3.64 1.50
CA ARG A 201 -13.45 -3.16 2.51
C ARG A 201 -13.98 -3.34 3.94
N TRP A 202 -15.27 -3.12 4.17
CA TRP A 202 -15.87 -3.28 5.50
C TRP A 202 -15.95 -4.75 5.91
N ASP A 203 -16.28 -5.66 4.98
CA ASP A 203 -16.28 -7.10 5.26
C ASP A 203 -14.85 -7.65 5.45
N GLU A 204 -13.85 -7.11 4.76
CA GLU A 204 -12.46 -7.48 5.01
C GLU A 204 -11.99 -7.06 6.42
N ALA A 205 -12.36 -5.85 6.86
CA ALA A 205 -11.98 -5.32 8.17
C ALA A 205 -12.77 -5.95 9.33
N PHE A 206 -14.09 -6.07 9.18
CA PHE A 206 -15.03 -6.53 10.20
C PHE A 206 -16.08 -7.46 9.60
N GLY A 207 -15.63 -8.53 8.95
CA GLY A 207 -16.49 -9.60 8.41
C GLY A 207 -16.30 -10.94 9.10
N ALA A 208 -17.06 -11.93 8.64
CA ALA A 208 -17.04 -13.29 9.20
C ALA A 208 -15.65 -13.92 9.19
N LYS A 209 -14.82 -13.62 8.18
CA LYS A 209 -13.50 -14.26 8.00
C LYS A 209 -12.43 -13.76 8.96
N THR A 210 -12.71 -12.70 9.72
CA THR A 210 -11.75 -12.14 10.66
C THR A 210 -11.50 -13.12 11.82
N PRO A 211 -10.28 -13.20 12.39
CA PRO A 211 -9.98 -14.08 13.52
C PRO A 211 -10.89 -13.84 14.73
N MET A 212 -11.28 -12.58 14.98
CA MET A 212 -12.20 -12.22 16.06
C MET A 212 -13.59 -12.82 15.83
N ALA A 213 -14.14 -12.71 14.61
CA ALA A 213 -15.44 -13.28 14.29
C ALA A 213 -15.45 -14.81 14.36
N GLN A 214 -14.36 -15.46 13.92
CA GLN A 214 -14.23 -16.93 13.99
C GLN A 214 -14.17 -17.47 15.42
N ALA A 215 -13.72 -16.66 16.39
CA ALA A 215 -13.65 -17.02 17.80
C ALA A 215 -14.87 -16.54 18.62
N ALA A 216 -15.76 -15.76 18.00
CA ALA A 216 -16.86 -15.12 18.71
C ALA A 216 -17.96 -16.12 19.09
N PRO A 217 -18.64 -15.92 20.23
CA PRO A 217 -19.74 -16.79 20.65
C PRO A 217 -20.99 -16.64 19.78
N ALA A 218 -21.17 -15.48 19.14
CA ALA A 218 -22.31 -15.16 18.28
C ALA A 218 -21.96 -13.99 17.36
N SER A 219 -22.75 -13.84 16.30
CA SER A 219 -22.57 -12.78 15.30
C SER A 219 -23.37 -11.51 15.63
N CYS A 220 -22.95 -10.38 15.08
CA CYS A 220 -23.57 -9.08 15.19
C CYS A 220 -25.04 -9.07 14.73
N MET A 221 -25.46 -9.98 13.86
CA MET A 221 -26.86 -10.17 13.46
C MET A 221 -27.82 -10.32 14.64
N THR A 222 -27.36 -10.90 15.76
CA THR A 222 -28.14 -11.13 16.97
C THR A 222 -27.72 -10.24 18.14
N CYS A 223 -26.74 -9.35 17.95
CA CYS A 223 -26.18 -8.54 19.01
C CYS A 223 -27.04 -7.29 19.27
N ALA A 224 -27.43 -7.04 20.51
CA ALA A 224 -28.23 -5.88 20.89
C ALA A 224 -27.48 -4.53 20.76
N PHE A 225 -26.15 -4.57 20.68
CA PHE A 225 -25.32 -3.37 20.47
C PHE A 225 -25.18 -2.96 18.99
N LEU A 226 -25.80 -3.72 18.06
CA LEU A 226 -25.79 -3.37 16.65
C LEU A 226 -26.82 -2.28 16.36
N VAL A 227 -26.36 -1.14 15.83
CA VAL A 227 -27.24 -0.11 15.26
C VAL A 227 -27.38 -0.38 13.75
N PRO A 228 -28.60 -0.61 13.22
CA PRO A 228 -28.76 -0.90 11.80
C PRO A 228 -28.47 0.33 10.93
N LEU A 229 -27.79 0.13 9.78
CA LEU A 229 -27.67 1.16 8.75
C LEU A 229 -29.02 1.46 8.08
N ALA A 230 -29.11 2.58 7.37
CA ALA A 230 -30.22 2.87 6.48
C ALA A 230 -30.03 2.23 5.08
N GLY A 231 -31.12 2.07 4.34
CA GLY A 231 -31.08 1.62 2.94
C GLY A 231 -30.70 0.15 2.75
N SER A 232 -30.18 -0.16 1.57
CA SER A 232 -29.88 -1.53 1.14
C SER A 232 -28.76 -2.20 1.94
N LEU A 233 -27.77 -1.43 2.40
CA LEU A 233 -26.64 -1.94 3.18
C LEU A 233 -27.06 -2.53 4.53
N LYS A 234 -28.22 -2.13 5.08
CA LYS A 234 -28.79 -2.70 6.31
C LYS A 234 -28.92 -4.22 6.27
N GLN A 235 -29.07 -4.81 5.08
CA GLN A 235 -29.21 -6.26 4.90
C GLN A 235 -27.91 -7.03 5.14
N ALA A 236 -26.76 -6.36 5.20
CA ALA A 236 -25.45 -6.99 5.36
C ALA A 236 -24.56 -6.31 6.40
N PHE A 237 -24.83 -5.06 6.79
CA PHE A 237 -23.99 -4.28 7.68
C PHE A 237 -24.79 -3.47 8.71
N GLY A 238 -24.14 -3.17 9.84
CA GLY A 238 -24.59 -2.22 10.86
C GLY A 238 -23.40 -1.52 11.51
N VAL A 239 -23.63 -0.68 12.51
CA VAL A 239 -22.59 -0.01 13.31
C VAL A 239 -22.55 -0.64 14.69
N CYS A 240 -21.36 -1.00 15.17
CA CYS A 240 -21.20 -1.46 16.55
C CYS A 240 -21.19 -0.26 17.50
N ALA A 241 -22.03 -0.31 18.53
CA ALA A 241 -22.11 0.71 19.58
C ALA A 241 -21.72 0.18 20.98
N ASN A 242 -20.96 -0.91 21.03
CA ASN A 242 -20.43 -1.43 22.29
C ASN A 242 -19.04 -0.82 22.54
N GLU A 243 -18.93 0.06 23.53
CA GLU A 243 -17.66 0.70 23.93
C GLU A 243 -16.55 -0.30 24.31
N PHE A 244 -16.93 -1.51 24.73
CA PHE A 244 -15.99 -2.59 25.07
C PHE A 244 -15.69 -3.52 23.87
N GLY A 245 -16.41 -3.35 22.77
CA GLY A 245 -16.21 -4.10 21.54
C GLY A 245 -15.02 -3.56 20.75
N PRO A 246 -14.22 -4.43 20.10
CA PRO A 246 -13.08 -4.01 19.29
C PRO A 246 -13.49 -3.20 18.03
N ALA A 247 -14.78 -3.18 17.71
CA ALA A 247 -15.35 -2.51 16.55
C ALA A 247 -16.23 -1.30 16.92
N ASP A 248 -16.17 -0.80 18.15
CA ASP A 248 -16.97 0.37 18.56
C ASP A 248 -16.85 1.54 17.57
N GLY A 249 -17.97 2.12 17.18
CA GLY A 249 -18.03 3.19 16.19
C GLY A 249 -17.73 2.79 14.74
N HIS A 250 -17.46 1.51 14.46
CA HIS A 250 -17.16 1.02 13.11
C HIS A 250 -18.36 0.33 12.45
N VAL A 251 -18.36 0.35 11.12
CA VAL A 251 -19.28 -0.47 10.32
C VAL A 251 -18.80 -1.92 10.37
N VAL A 252 -19.70 -2.83 10.71
CA VAL A 252 -19.46 -4.27 10.85
C VAL A 252 -20.42 -5.06 9.98
N SER A 253 -19.95 -6.17 9.42
CA SER A 253 -20.82 -7.16 8.77
C SER A 253 -21.77 -7.75 9.79
N LEU A 254 -23.01 -8.07 9.41
CA LEU A 254 -23.95 -8.81 10.27
C LEU A 254 -23.38 -10.17 10.69
N SER A 255 -22.46 -10.71 9.89
CA SER A 255 -21.76 -11.96 10.15
C SER A 255 -20.47 -11.83 10.98
N TYR A 256 -20.04 -10.59 11.29
CA TYR A 256 -18.96 -10.34 12.24
C TYR A 256 -19.37 -10.78 13.64
N GLY A 257 -18.42 -11.07 14.51
CA GLY A 257 -18.68 -11.35 15.92
C GLY A 257 -17.50 -10.92 16.78
N CYS A 258 -17.75 -10.69 18.07
CA CYS A 258 -16.69 -10.47 19.05
C CYS A 258 -17.07 -11.02 20.43
N GLY A 259 -16.11 -11.10 21.34
CA GLY A 259 -16.33 -11.52 22.72
C GLY A 259 -17.24 -10.59 23.54
N GLY A 260 -17.42 -9.34 23.09
CA GLY A 260 -18.34 -8.36 23.70
C GLY A 260 -19.80 -8.49 23.22
N HIS A 261 -20.22 -9.65 22.74
CA HIS A 261 -21.60 -9.88 22.32
C HIS A 261 -22.57 -9.61 23.49
N SER A 262 -23.75 -9.07 23.22
CA SER A 262 -24.75 -8.74 24.27
C SER A 262 -25.20 -9.95 25.10
N GLU A 263 -24.97 -11.16 24.59
CA GLU A 263 -25.28 -12.43 25.24
C GLU A 263 -24.03 -13.24 25.64
N ALA A 264 -22.83 -12.64 25.61
CA ALA A 264 -21.57 -13.31 25.96
C ALA A 264 -21.44 -13.71 27.45
N ALA A 265 -22.46 -13.44 28.27
CA ALA A 265 -22.45 -13.64 29.72
C ALA A 265 -22.40 -15.11 30.18
N VAL A 266 -22.45 -16.10 29.28
CA VAL A 266 -22.19 -17.50 29.64
C VAL A 266 -20.68 -17.72 29.69
N MET A 267 -20.04 -17.27 30.78
CA MET A 267 -18.67 -17.69 31.08
C MET A 267 -18.67 -19.21 31.20
N PRO A 268 -17.84 -19.95 30.43
CA PRO A 268 -17.66 -21.37 30.69
C PRO A 268 -17.20 -21.53 32.14
N LYS A 269 -17.89 -22.40 32.89
CA LYS A 269 -17.56 -22.66 34.29
C LYS A 269 -16.05 -22.92 34.38
N PRO A 270 -15.29 -22.18 35.21
CA PRO A 270 -13.86 -22.39 35.36
C PRO A 270 -13.61 -23.88 35.55
N PRO A 271 -12.72 -24.51 34.75
CA PRO A 271 -12.46 -25.93 34.88
C PRO A 271 -12.02 -26.15 36.32
N LYS A 272 -12.84 -26.89 37.07
CA LYS A 272 -12.49 -27.23 38.45
C LYS A 272 -11.22 -28.07 38.35
N PRO A 273 -10.09 -27.64 38.94
CA PRO A 273 -8.88 -28.45 38.94
C PRO A 273 -9.26 -29.84 39.44
N ALA A 274 -8.78 -30.88 38.75
CA ALA A 274 -8.91 -32.22 39.27
C ALA A 274 -8.34 -32.20 40.70
N PRO A 275 -9.03 -32.80 41.69
CA PRO A 275 -8.48 -32.90 43.03
C PRO A 275 -7.09 -33.55 42.92
N HIS A 276 -6.15 -33.08 43.75
CA HIS A 276 -4.80 -33.62 43.75
C HIS A 276 -4.84 -35.14 43.91
N ALA A 277 -4.36 -35.87 42.90
CA ALA A 277 -4.10 -37.29 43.02
C ALA A 277 -2.80 -37.43 43.82
N LEU A 278 -2.92 -37.75 45.11
CA LEU A 278 -1.78 -38.15 45.92
C LEU A 278 -1.45 -39.60 45.56
N ASP A 279 -0.45 -39.80 44.69
CA ASP A 279 0.00 -41.12 44.24
C ASP A 279 0.73 -41.88 45.36
N THR A 280 1.42 -41.14 46.24
CA THR A 280 2.14 -41.69 47.38
C THR A 280 1.70 -41.00 48.66
N VAL A 281 1.07 -41.76 49.55
CA VAL A 281 0.76 -41.33 50.94
C VAL A 281 1.75 -41.93 51.95
N GLN A 282 2.75 -42.65 51.46
CA GLN A 282 3.84 -43.19 52.26
C GLN A 282 4.98 -42.19 52.36
N VAL A 283 5.59 -42.13 53.54
CA VAL A 283 6.78 -41.31 53.78
C VAL A 283 7.97 -42.12 53.29
N ASP A 284 8.73 -41.58 52.33
CA ASP A 284 10.02 -42.14 51.98
C ASP A 284 10.99 -41.96 53.15
N GLU A 285 11.46 -43.07 53.72
CA GLU A 285 12.46 -43.03 54.78
C GLU A 285 13.80 -42.57 54.21
N TYR A 286 14.16 -41.31 54.45
CA TYR A 286 15.45 -40.76 54.06
C TYR A 286 16.45 -40.93 55.22
N PRO A 287 17.43 -41.84 55.13
CA PRO A 287 18.42 -41.99 56.19
C PRO A 287 19.29 -40.73 56.27
N LEU A 288 19.31 -40.09 57.45
CA LEU A 288 20.07 -38.85 57.71
C LEU A 288 21.60 -39.05 57.63
N ARG A 289 22.07 -40.29 57.48
CA ARG A 289 23.49 -40.62 57.26
C ARG A 289 23.60 -41.69 56.17
N PRO A 290 24.46 -41.49 55.15
CA PRO A 290 24.76 -42.52 54.18
C PRO A 290 25.35 -43.75 54.89
N ALA A 291 25.04 -44.95 54.40
CA ALA A 291 25.67 -46.17 54.88
C ALA A 291 27.18 -46.12 54.55
N ARG A 292 28.03 -46.78 55.35
CA ARG A 292 29.50 -46.67 55.22
C ARG A 292 30.04 -47.18 53.88
N ASP A 293 29.26 -47.97 53.17
CA ASP A 293 29.48 -48.59 51.87
C ASP A 293 28.80 -47.85 50.71
N SER A 294 28.02 -46.80 50.98
CA SER A 294 27.29 -46.05 49.95
C SER A 294 28.16 -45.01 49.23
N GLY A 295 29.46 -44.96 49.53
CA GLY A 295 30.42 -44.10 48.85
C GLY A 295 30.96 -44.76 47.59
N SER A 296 31.10 -44.00 46.51
CA SER A 296 31.66 -44.46 45.23
C SER A 296 33.18 -44.65 45.23
N VAL A 297 33.82 -44.61 46.40
CA VAL A 297 35.27 -44.80 46.57
C VAL A 297 35.49 -46.06 47.41
N PRO A 298 36.20 -47.08 46.88
CA PRO A 298 36.57 -48.26 47.65
C PRO A 298 37.41 -47.88 48.87
N ALA A 299 37.22 -48.57 50.00
CA ALA A 299 37.90 -48.26 51.25
C ALA A 299 39.39 -48.68 51.27
N GLU A 300 39.84 -49.48 50.30
CA GLU A 300 41.23 -49.92 50.16
C GLU A 300 41.83 -49.45 48.83
N ALA A 301 43.12 -49.10 48.85
CA ALA A 301 43.86 -48.64 47.67
C ALA A 301 44.38 -49.85 46.86
N ASP A 302 44.01 -49.93 45.58
CA ASP A 302 44.47 -50.98 44.68
C ASP A 302 45.99 -50.88 44.39
N ALA A 303 46.61 -52.05 44.24
CA ALA A 303 48.05 -52.30 44.04
C ALA A 303 48.58 -51.79 42.67
N PRO A 304 49.90 -51.83 42.37
CA PRO A 304 50.56 -50.86 41.51
C PRO A 304 50.12 -50.94 40.04
N THR A 305 49.88 -49.76 39.49
CA THR A 305 49.63 -49.38 38.09
C THR A 305 50.29 -50.30 37.06
N GLU A 306 49.48 -51.04 36.31
CA GLU A 306 49.90 -51.69 35.08
C GLU A 306 50.10 -50.64 33.97
N ASP A 307 51.28 -50.70 33.36
CA ASP A 307 51.79 -49.89 32.26
C ASP A 307 50.95 -50.10 30.99
N LEU A 308 49.97 -49.21 30.74
CA LEU A 308 49.26 -49.16 29.46
C LEU A 308 50.10 -48.35 28.47
N GLY A 309 51.05 -49.04 27.85
CA GLY A 309 51.86 -48.52 26.76
C GLY A 309 51.01 -48.01 25.60
N HIS A 310 51.24 -46.76 25.21
CA HIS A 310 50.83 -46.24 23.92
C HIS A 310 51.88 -46.64 22.86
N SER A 311 51.45 -47.38 21.84
CA SER A 311 52.12 -47.45 20.52
C SER A 311 51.33 -46.59 19.54
#